data_AF-A0A6G3WSY8-F1
#
_entry.id   AF-A0A6G3WSY8-F1
#
_cell.length_a   1.000
_cell.length_b   1.000
_cell.length_c   1.000
_cell.angle_alpha   90.00
_cell.angle_beta   90.00
_cell.angle_gamma   90.00
#
_symmetry.space_group_name_H-M   'P 1'
#
loop_
_entity.id
_entity.type
_entity.pdbx_description
1 polymer ?
#
loop_
_entity_poly.entity_id
_entity_poly.type
_entity_poly.pdbx_seq_one_letter_code
_entity_poly.pdbx_strand_id
1 'polypeptide(L)'
;LELADAIAVNKADGPHERDARSAARELAGALRLMHPVDAAWTPPVLTCSARESTGLDTLWERLEQHRALLESTGRLAAKRRDQQVDWTWTMVRDELLDS
;
A
#
# COMPACT_ATOMS: atom_id res chain seq x y z
N LEU A 1 11.31 7.33 2.72
CA LEU A 1 9.85 7.30 2.51
C LEU A 1 9.55 5.95 1.86
N GLU A 2 9.04 4.97 2.61
CA GLU A 2 8.55 3.75 1.96
C GLU A 2 7.31 4.14 1.14
N LEU A 3 7.28 3.80 -0.14
CA LEU A 3 6.09 4.01 -0.96
C LEU A 3 5.05 2.94 -0.63
N ALA A 4 3.80 3.36 -0.48
CA ALA A 4 2.68 2.46 -0.24
C ALA A 4 2.45 1.54 -1.45
N ASP A 5 2.13 0.27 -1.19
CA ASP A 5 1.79 -0.71 -2.23
C ASP A 5 0.33 -0.53 -2.72
N ALA A 6 -0.53 0.10 -1.92
CA ALA A 6 -1.88 0.58 -2.26
C ALA A 6 -2.31 1.67 -1.27
N ILE A 7 -3.21 2.57 -1.67
CA ILE A 7 -3.78 3.62 -0.80
C ILE A 7 -5.30 3.52 -0.81
N ALA A 8 -5.90 3.51 0.38
CA ALA A 8 -7.36 3.56 0.54
C ALA A 8 -7.77 4.85 1.28
N VAL A 9 -8.50 5.73 0.59
CA VAL A 9 -9.14 6.90 1.18
C VAL A 9 -10.47 6.46 1.81
N ASN A 10 -10.43 6.25 3.12
CA ASN A 10 -11.59 5.78 3.90
C ASN A 10 -12.60 6.92 4.19
N LYS A 11 -13.77 6.56 4.70
CA LYS A 11 -14.92 7.44 5.00
C LYS A 11 -15.55 8.09 3.77
N ALA A 12 -15.51 7.39 2.64
CA ALA A 12 -16.19 7.79 1.42
C ALA A 12 -17.70 7.48 1.49
N ASP A 13 -18.37 8.04 2.49
CA ASP A 13 -19.79 7.83 2.77
C ASP A 13 -20.54 9.14 2.99
N GLY A 14 -21.84 9.12 2.67
CA GLY A 14 -22.75 10.27 2.80
C GLY A 14 -22.20 11.56 2.20
N PRO A 15 -22.07 12.65 2.99
CA PRO A 15 -21.61 13.95 2.48
C PRO A 15 -20.13 13.94 2.06
N HIS A 16 -19.33 12.97 2.51
CA HIS A 16 -17.88 12.93 2.30
C HIS A 16 -17.46 12.15 1.06
N GLU A 17 -18.39 11.51 0.34
CA GLU A 17 -18.08 10.71 -0.85
C GLU A 17 -17.33 11.54 -1.91
N ARG A 18 -17.76 12.78 -2.14
CA ARG A 18 -17.16 13.67 -3.14
C ARG A 18 -15.74 14.10 -2.76
N ASP A 19 -15.55 14.47 -1.51
CA ASP A 19 -14.25 14.92 -0.99
C ASP A 19 -13.24 13.76 -1.01
N ALA A 20 -13.65 12.57 -0.57
CA ALA A 20 -12.83 11.37 -0.63
C ALA A 20 -12.42 11.01 -2.06
N ARG A 21 -13.34 11.14 -3.02
CA ARG A 21 -13.04 10.92 -4.45
C ARG A 21 -12.09 11.97 -5.02
N SER A 22 -12.19 13.23 -4.58
CA SER A 22 -11.23 14.28 -4.97
C SER A 22 -9.83 13.96 -4.45
N ALA A 23 -9.72 13.67 -3.15
CA ALA A 23 -8.45 13.30 -2.52
C ALA A 23 -7.81 12.08 -3.18
N ALA A 24 -8.61 11.04 -3.51
CA ALA A 24 -8.12 9.86 -4.20
C ALA A 24 -7.54 10.19 -5.58
N ARG A 25 -8.18 11.10 -6.34
CA ARG A 25 -7.68 11.53 -7.66
C ARG A 25 -6.38 12.32 -7.55
N GLU A 26 -6.29 13.23 -6.59
CA GLU A 26 -5.08 14.02 -6.34
C GLU A 26 -3.89 13.11 -5.96
N LEU A 27 -4.11 12.18 -5.03
CA LEU A 27 -3.10 11.19 -4.63
C LEU A 27 -2.70 10.28 -5.79
N ALA A 28 -3.65 9.81 -6.61
CA ALA A 28 -3.36 9.00 -7.78
C ALA A 28 -2.50 9.77 -8.80
N GLY A 29 -2.81 11.06 -9.00
CA GLY A 29 -2.01 11.95 -9.85
C GLY A 29 -0.59 12.10 -9.33
N ALA A 30 -0.42 12.37 -8.04
CA ALA A 30 0.90 12.49 -7.41
C ALA A 30 1.72 11.20 -7.53
N LEU A 31 1.14 10.04 -7.24
CA LEU A 31 1.82 8.76 -7.37
C LEU A 31 2.26 8.48 -8.81
N ARG A 32 1.42 8.80 -9.80
CA ARG A 32 1.77 8.62 -11.20
C ARG A 32 2.97 9.48 -11.63
N LEU A 33 3.21 10.62 -10.98
CA LEU A 33 4.41 11.44 -11.22
C LEU A 33 5.66 10.86 -10.53
N MET A 34 5.48 10.10 -9.44
CA MET A 34 6.58 9.47 -8.70
C MET A 34 7.02 8.13 -9.30
N HIS A 35 6.11 7.41 -9.95
CA HIS A 35 6.39 6.10 -10.53
C HIS A 35 6.78 6.19 -12.01
N PRO A 36 7.76 5.38 -12.46
CA PRO A 36 8.04 5.20 -13.88
C PRO A 36 6.79 4.72 -14.63
N VAL A 37 6.65 5.15 -15.89
CA VAL A 37 5.51 4.77 -16.75
C VAL A 37 5.46 3.26 -17.01
N ASP A 38 6.61 2.61 -17.00
CA ASP A 38 6.82 1.17 -17.20
C ASP A 38 6.90 0.37 -15.90
N ALA A 39 6.54 0.97 -14.76
CA ALA A 39 6.52 0.27 -13.48
C ALA A 39 5.58 -0.95 -13.55
N ALA A 40 6.09 -2.12 -13.17
CA ALA A 40 5.31 -3.37 -13.12
C ALA A 40 4.08 -3.28 -12.19
N TRP A 41 4.10 -2.35 -11.24
CA TRP A 41 2.99 -2.04 -10.35
C TRP A 41 2.91 -0.53 -10.15
N THR A 42 1.72 0.03 -10.37
CA THR A 42 1.39 1.39 -9.93
C THR A 42 0.40 1.27 -8.77
N PRO A 43 0.74 1.74 -7.55
CA PRO A 43 -0.12 1.61 -6.39
C PRO A 43 -1.52 2.20 -6.66
N PRO A 44 -2.58 1.41 -6.54
CA PRO A 44 -3.93 1.91 -6.75
C PRO A 44 -4.31 2.83 -5.59
N VAL A 45 -4.99 3.93 -5.92
CA VAL A 45 -5.66 4.78 -4.94
C VAL A 45 -7.17 4.57 -5.05
N LEU A 46 -7.76 4.00 -4.01
CA LEU A 46 -9.17 3.64 -3.96
C LEU A 46 -9.88 4.44 -2.87
N THR A 47 -11.19 4.58 -3.01
CA THR A 47 -12.06 5.09 -1.94
C THR A 47 -12.82 3.94 -1.30
N CYS A 48 -12.99 3.97 0.01
CA CYS A 48 -13.82 3.00 0.72
C CYS A 48 -14.58 3.64 1.88
N SER A 49 -15.61 2.93 2.37
CA SER A 49 -16.22 3.19 3.66
C SER A 49 -16.16 1.91 4.47
N ALA A 50 -15.30 1.89 5.49
CA ALA A 50 -15.30 0.80 6.45
C ALA A 50 -16.63 0.71 7.24
N ARG A 51 -17.31 1.85 7.41
CA ARG A 51 -18.59 1.92 8.14
C ARG A 51 -19.73 1.29 7.34
N GLU A 52 -19.81 1.60 6.05
CA GLU A 52 -20.86 1.09 5.16
C GLU A 52 -20.44 -0.20 4.43
N SER A 53 -19.22 -0.70 4.68
CA SER A 53 -18.61 -1.85 4.01
C SER A 53 -18.47 -1.68 2.48
N THR A 54 -18.33 -0.44 2.01
CA THR A 54 -18.24 -0.12 0.58
C THR A 54 -16.79 -0.07 0.12
N GLY A 55 -16.48 -0.71 -1.01
CA GLY A 55 -15.16 -0.66 -1.66
C GLY A 55 -14.07 -1.54 -1.02
N LEU A 56 -14.41 -2.30 0.03
CA LEU A 56 -13.49 -3.22 0.69
C LEU A 56 -13.14 -4.42 -0.20
N ASP A 57 -14.12 -4.98 -0.92
CA ASP A 57 -13.89 -6.09 -1.85
C ASP A 57 -12.93 -5.69 -2.99
N THR A 58 -13.14 -4.50 -3.57
CA THR A 58 -12.23 -3.97 -4.60
C THR A 58 -10.83 -3.74 -4.05
N LEU A 59 -10.69 -3.24 -2.81
CA LEU A 59 -9.38 -3.09 -2.18
C LEU A 59 -8.71 -4.46 -2.00
N TRP A 60 -9.44 -5.46 -1.51
CA TRP A 60 -8.94 -6.81 -1.32
C TRP A 60 -8.46 -7.42 -2.64
N GLU A 61 -9.27 -7.31 -3.70
CA GLU A 61 -8.91 -7.77 -5.04
C GLU A 61 -7.59 -7.15 -5.53
N ARG A 62 -7.37 -5.84 -5.29
CA ARG A 62 -6.10 -5.18 -5.65
C ARG A 62 -4.92 -5.69 -4.83
N LEU A 63 -5.11 -5.99 -3.55
CA LEU A 63 -4.07 -6.56 -2.72
C LEU A 63 -3.69 -7.97 -3.18
N GLU A 64 -4.67 -8.78 -3.58
CA GLU A 64 -4.44 -10.11 -4.16
C GLU A 64 -3.68 -10.02 -5.47
N GLN A 65 -4.04 -9.07 -6.35
CA GLN A 65 -3.32 -8.82 -7.60
C GLN A 65 -1.86 -8.41 -7.35
N HIS A 66 -1.62 -7.50 -6.40
CA HIS A 66 -0.26 -7.10 -6.03
C HIS A 66 0.56 -8.29 -5.50
N ARG A 67 -0.05 -9.09 -4.62
CA ARG A 67 0.58 -10.28 -4.08
C ARG A 67 0.94 -11.27 -5.19
N ALA A 68 0.01 -11.57 -6.09
CA ALA A 68 0.23 -12.49 -7.20
C ALA A 68 1.38 -12.01 -8.10
N LEU A 69 1.47 -10.71 -8.38
CA LEU A 69 2.57 -10.12 -9.14
C LEU A 69 3.93 -10.28 -8.41
N LEU A 70 3.97 -10.05 -7.10
CA LEU A 70 5.20 -10.23 -6.32
C LEU A 70 5.61 -11.70 -6.22
N GLU A 71 4.65 -12.62 -6.16
CA GLU A 71 4.89 -14.07 -6.15
C GLU A 71 5.41 -14.54 -7.52
N SER A 72 4.78 -14.13 -8.62
CA SER A 72 5.17 -14.52 -9.98
C SER A 72 6.57 -14.02 -10.36
N THR A 73 7.04 -12.96 -9.72
CA THR A 73 8.38 -12.38 -9.93
C THR A 73 9.41 -12.81 -8.87
N GLY A 74 9.02 -13.62 -7.88
CA GLY A 74 9.87 -14.01 -6.75
C GLY A 74 10.19 -12.88 -5.76
N ARG A 75 9.73 -11.65 -6.04
CA ARG A 75 9.99 -10.46 -5.23
C ARG A 75 9.39 -10.55 -3.83
N LEU A 76 8.29 -11.28 -3.65
CA LEU A 76 7.68 -11.45 -2.32
C LEU A 76 8.63 -12.19 -1.37
N ALA A 77 9.25 -13.28 -1.86
CA ALA A 77 10.19 -14.07 -1.06
C ALA A 77 11.47 -13.28 -0.74
N ALA A 78 11.97 -12.50 -1.72
CA ALA A 78 13.11 -11.61 -1.50
C ALA A 78 12.80 -10.53 -0.44
N LYS A 79 11.71 -9.79 -0.59
CA LYS A 79 11.28 -8.74 0.35
C LYS A 79 11.17 -9.27 1.79
N ARG A 80 10.60 -10.47 1.97
CA ARG A 80 10.49 -11.12 3.30
C ARG A 80 11.84 -11.52 3.89
N ARG A 81 12.77 -12.01 3.08
CA ARG A 81 14.13 -12.34 3.54
C ARG A 81 14.85 -11.10 4.03
N ASP A 82 14.78 -10.01 3.27
CA ASP A 82 15.43 -8.75 3.61
C ASP A 82 14.84 -8.19 4.91
N GLN A 83 13.51 -8.16 5.03
CA GLN A 83 12.81 -7.76 6.27
C GLN A 83 13.22 -8.60 7.48
N GLN A 84 13.47 -9.90 7.32
CA GLN A 84 13.91 -10.77 8.42
C GLN A 84 15.32 -10.41 8.91
N VAL A 85 16.23 -10.10 7.97
CA VAL A 85 17.58 -9.66 8.30
C VAL A 85 17.55 -8.31 9.00
N ASP A 86 16.79 -7.36 8.46
CA ASP A 86 16.63 -6.02 9.04
C ASP A 86 16.03 -6.10 10.45
N TRP A 87 14.98 -6.90 10.63
CA TRP A 87 14.36 -7.13 11.95
C TRP A 87 15.35 -7.69 12.96
N THR A 88 16.20 -8.63 12.54
CA THR A 88 17.24 -9.21 13.40
C THR A 88 18.22 -8.14 13.89
N TRP A 89 18.67 -7.26 13.00
CA TRP A 89 19.57 -6.17 13.36
C TRP A 89 18.92 -5.10 14.23
N THR A 90 17.62 -4.83 14.04
CA THR A 90 16.86 -3.94 14.93
C THR A 90 16.85 -4.51 16.35
N MET A 91 16.52 -5.79 16.54
CA MET A 91 16.52 -6.41 17.88
C MET A 91 17.90 -6.37 18.56
N VAL A 92 18.98 -6.66 17.82
CA VAL A 92 20.35 -6.58 18.37
C VAL A 92 20.69 -5.16 18.81
N ARG A 93 20.29 -4.16 18.01
CA ARG A 93 20.57 -2.76 18.31
C ARG A 93 19.77 -2.27 19.51
N ASP A 94 18.49 -2.64 19.59
CA ASP A 94 17.61 -2.27 20.69
C ASP A 94 18.18 -2.82 22.01
N GLU A 95 18.60 -4.09 22.05
CA GLU A 95 19.23 -4.70 23.23
C GLU A 95 20.51 -3.97 23.66
N LEU A 96 21.37 -3.57 22.71
CA LEU A 96 22.63 -2.89 23.01
C LEU A 96 22.49 -1.41 23.40
N LEU A 97 21.37 -0.77 23.03
CA LEU A 97 21.09 0.64 23.34
C LEU A 97 20.27 0.81 24.62
N ASP A 98 19.50 -0.21 25.01
CA ASP A 98 18.72 -0.23 26.25
C ASP A 98 19.54 -0.74 27.46
N SER A 99 20.78 -1.21 27.25
CA SER A 99 21.75 -1.62 28.27
C SER A 99 22.76 -0.52 28.63
#